data_AF-A0A497S3W5-F1
#
_entry.id   AF-A0A497S3W5-F1
#
_cell.length_a   1.000
_cell.length_b   1.000
_cell.length_c   1.000
_cell.angle_alpha   90.00
_cell.angle_beta   90.00
_cell.angle_gamma   90.00
#
_symmetry.space_group_name_H-M   'P 1'
#
loop_
_entity.id
_entity.type
_entity.pdbx_description
1 polymer ?
#
loop_
_entity_poly.entity_id
_entity_poly.type
_entity_poly.pdbx_seq_one_letter_code
_entity_poly.pdbx_strand_id
1 'polypeptide(L)'
;MSEKERMERILVTSALPYANGPVHVGHAIGAYLPADVYTRYHRMKGSDVIYICGTDEHGTPITVTAEQEGISPKDVVDKYHRIIRDAFKKLGISFDNFSRTTNELHYKNAQDFFLRILERGYVYKKKVKRPYCENCKRFLPDRFVKGICPYCNARDQRGDQCEACGKQLEPHELRDSYCIICKKKPVEKETKHWFFKLSEFSSRLRDWISKNKHWPENARNFALGWISEGLEDRAITRDLDWGVPVPLDNAKGKVLYVWFDAPIGYISSTQEWAIGQKR
;
A
#
# COMPACT_ATOMS: atom_id res chain seq x y z
N MET A 1 -21.88 23.18 -30.27
CA MET A 1 -21.36 22.44 -29.10
C MET A 1 -21.96 23.09 -27.88
N SER A 2 -22.75 22.35 -27.10
CA SER A 2 -23.40 22.89 -25.89
C SER A 2 -22.35 23.25 -24.83
N GLU A 3 -22.65 24.19 -23.92
CA GLU A 3 -21.74 24.54 -22.80
C GLU A 3 -21.30 23.31 -21.97
N LYS A 4 -22.14 22.27 -21.91
CA LYS A 4 -21.83 20.98 -21.27
C LYS A 4 -20.69 20.19 -21.94
N GLU A 5 -20.42 20.41 -23.22
CA GLU A 5 -19.37 19.69 -23.98
C GLU A 5 -17.97 20.30 -23.84
N ARG A 6 -17.84 21.47 -23.20
CA ARG A 6 -16.55 22.18 -22.98
C ARG A 6 -16.05 22.20 -21.54
N MET A 7 -16.79 21.59 -20.60
CA MET A 7 -16.40 21.61 -19.19
C MET A 7 -15.30 20.58 -18.91
N GLU A 8 -14.13 21.08 -18.51
CA GLU A 8 -12.99 20.25 -18.11
C GLU A 8 -13.37 19.37 -16.91
N ARG A 9 -13.15 18.06 -17.01
CA ARG A 9 -13.39 17.09 -15.94
C ARG A 9 -12.09 16.70 -15.26
N ILE A 10 -12.02 16.87 -13.95
CA ILE A 10 -10.80 16.74 -13.16
C ILE A 10 -11.04 15.78 -12.00
N LEU A 11 -10.25 14.72 -11.91
CA LEU A 11 -10.18 13.85 -10.74
C LEU A 11 -8.95 14.23 -9.93
N VAL A 12 -9.16 14.70 -8.71
CA VAL A 12 -8.12 14.97 -7.73
C VAL A 12 -8.13 13.88 -6.67
N THR A 13 -6.95 13.38 -6.31
CA THR A 13 -6.78 12.40 -5.23
C THR A 13 -5.64 12.82 -4.32
N SER A 14 -5.75 12.53 -3.03
CA SER A 14 -4.62 12.58 -2.10
C SER A 14 -4.14 11.17 -1.76
N ALA A 15 -2.89 11.04 -1.32
CA ALA A 15 -2.40 9.79 -0.75
C ALA A 15 -3.37 9.27 0.33
N LEU A 16 -3.70 7.98 0.32
CA LEU A 16 -4.55 7.37 1.34
C LEU A 16 -3.72 7.26 2.65
N PRO A 17 -4.09 7.92 3.76
CA PRO A 17 -3.38 7.75 5.03
C PRO A 17 -3.61 6.35 5.59
N TYR A 18 -2.53 5.75 6.11
CA TYR A 18 -2.62 4.51 6.87
C TYR A 18 -3.46 4.69 8.15
N ALA A 19 -4.43 3.81 8.36
CA ALA A 19 -5.30 3.80 9.53
C ALA A 19 -4.70 3.05 10.74
N ASN A 20 -3.43 3.29 11.02
CA ASN A 20 -2.71 2.70 12.18
C ASN A 20 -2.32 3.74 13.23
N GLY A 21 -2.70 5.00 13.04
CA GLY A 21 -2.35 6.12 13.90
C GLY A 21 -3.03 7.42 13.47
N PRO A 22 -2.95 8.49 14.27
CA PRO A 22 -3.45 9.81 13.88
C PRO A 22 -2.56 10.45 12.81
N VAL A 23 -3.15 11.33 11.99
CA VAL A 23 -2.40 12.22 11.09
C VAL A 23 -1.77 13.39 11.86
N HIS A 24 -0.72 13.98 11.29
CA HIS A 24 -0.02 15.15 11.84
C HIS A 24 0.12 16.26 10.79
N VAL A 25 0.55 17.46 11.18
CA VAL A 25 0.65 18.63 10.28
C VAL A 25 1.48 18.35 9.02
N GLY A 26 2.59 17.62 9.13
CA GLY A 26 3.38 17.21 7.95
C GLY A 26 2.58 16.44 6.90
N HIS A 27 1.67 15.56 7.32
CA HIS A 27 0.76 14.86 6.41
C HIS A 27 -0.17 15.85 5.71
N ALA A 28 -0.82 16.74 6.49
CA ALA A 28 -1.73 17.76 5.98
C ALA A 28 -1.10 18.62 4.89
N ILE A 29 0.08 19.18 5.16
CA ILE A 29 0.81 20.07 4.23
C ILE A 29 1.33 19.29 3.01
N GLY A 30 1.76 18.04 3.19
CA GLY A 30 2.38 17.26 2.12
C GLY A 30 1.43 16.76 1.03
N ALA A 31 0.19 16.39 1.39
CA ALA A 31 -0.69 15.67 0.45
C ALA A 31 -2.13 16.18 0.38
N TYR A 32 -2.66 16.82 1.43
CA TYR A 32 -4.11 17.09 1.53
C TYR A 32 -4.46 18.56 1.35
N LEU A 33 -3.71 19.46 1.98
CA LEU A 33 -3.93 20.90 1.87
C LEU A 33 -3.64 21.42 0.44
N PRO A 34 -2.54 21.05 -0.24
CA PRO A 34 -2.32 21.48 -1.63
C PRO A 34 -3.40 20.97 -2.58
N ALA A 35 -3.83 19.72 -2.42
CA ALA A 35 -4.89 19.13 -3.23
C ALA A 35 -6.27 19.78 -2.96
N ASP A 36 -6.56 20.15 -1.72
CA ASP A 36 -7.78 20.89 -1.38
C ASP A 36 -7.79 22.30 -2.00
N VAL A 37 -6.68 23.03 -1.91
CA VAL A 37 -6.53 24.35 -2.54
C VAL A 37 -6.72 24.26 -4.06
N TYR A 38 -6.08 23.28 -4.71
CA TYR A 38 -6.23 23.03 -6.14
C TYR A 38 -7.69 22.71 -6.53
N THR A 39 -8.34 21.84 -5.75
CA THR A 39 -9.74 21.47 -5.96
C THR A 39 -10.66 22.70 -5.85
N ARG A 40 -10.49 23.50 -4.78
CA ARG A 40 -11.29 24.72 -4.57
C ARG A 40 -11.11 25.72 -5.71
N TYR A 41 -9.88 25.93 -6.16
CA TYR A 41 -9.58 26.77 -7.32
C TYR A 41 -10.37 26.31 -8.57
N HIS A 42 -10.35 25.01 -8.87
CA HIS A 42 -11.07 24.46 -10.02
C HIS A 42 -12.60 24.53 -9.87
N ARG A 43 -13.14 24.33 -8.66
CA ARG A 43 -14.57 24.55 -8.37
C ARG A 43 -14.96 26.01 -8.62
N MET A 44 -14.16 26.98 -8.15
CA MET A 44 -14.39 28.42 -8.36
C MET A 44 -14.30 28.83 -9.84
N LYS A 45 -13.46 28.15 -10.62
CA LYS A 45 -13.34 28.34 -12.08
C LYS A 45 -14.53 27.74 -12.85
N GLY A 46 -15.42 26.98 -12.19
CA GLY A 46 -16.53 26.27 -12.83
C GLY A 46 -16.11 24.99 -13.56
N SER A 47 -14.95 24.39 -13.22
CA SER A 47 -14.57 23.07 -13.71
C SER A 47 -15.38 21.96 -13.01
N ASP A 48 -15.60 20.85 -13.69
CA ASP A 48 -16.20 19.64 -13.09
C ASP A 48 -15.11 18.86 -12.38
N VAL A 49 -14.91 19.17 -11.10
CA VAL A 49 -13.82 18.60 -10.30
C VAL A 49 -14.37 17.80 -9.14
N ILE A 50 -13.83 16.60 -8.97
CA ILE A 50 -14.06 15.76 -7.79
C ILE A 50 -12.75 15.48 -7.06
N TYR A 51 -12.80 15.48 -5.73
CA TYR A 51 -11.68 15.26 -4.85
C TYR A 51 -11.93 14.07 -3.94
N ILE A 52 -11.17 13.01 -4.17
CA ILE A 52 -11.41 11.69 -3.60
C ILE A 52 -10.25 11.28 -2.70
N CYS A 53 -10.59 10.76 -1.52
CA CYS A 53 -9.63 10.16 -0.61
C CYS A 53 -10.29 9.05 0.21
N GLY A 54 -9.62 8.59 1.25
CA GLY A 54 -10.08 7.56 2.17
C GLY A 54 -8.90 7.01 2.97
N THR A 55 -9.14 6.08 3.88
CA THR A 55 -8.08 5.43 4.66
C THR A 55 -7.57 4.17 3.98
N ASP A 56 -6.24 3.97 4.01
CA ASP A 56 -5.60 2.69 3.73
C ASP A 56 -5.59 1.85 5.01
N GLU A 57 -6.29 0.73 4.96
CA GLU A 57 -6.68 -0.04 6.13
C GLU A 57 -6.08 -1.44 6.17
N HIS A 58 -5.13 -1.77 5.30
CA HIS A 58 -4.55 -3.12 5.23
C HIS A 58 -3.06 -3.17 5.54
N GLY A 59 -2.54 -4.39 5.60
CA GLY A 59 -1.11 -4.65 5.75
C GLY A 59 -0.63 -4.82 7.20
N THR A 60 0.65 -5.16 7.32
CA THR A 60 1.30 -5.48 8.59
C THR A 60 1.23 -4.37 9.64
N PRO A 61 1.39 -3.07 9.31
CA PRO A 61 1.32 -2.00 10.32
C PRO A 61 0.02 -2.02 11.13
N ILE A 62 -1.12 -2.30 10.48
CA ILE A 62 -2.42 -2.40 11.15
C ILE A 62 -2.45 -3.56 12.14
N THR A 63 -1.97 -4.74 11.71
CA THR A 63 -1.91 -5.92 12.60
C THR A 63 -0.97 -5.72 13.79
N VAL A 64 0.10 -4.96 13.61
CA VAL A 64 1.04 -4.63 14.70
C VAL A 64 0.40 -3.68 15.71
N THR A 65 -0.27 -2.63 15.24
CA THR A 65 -1.03 -1.73 16.12
C THR A 65 -2.13 -2.50 16.85
N ALA A 66 -2.83 -3.42 16.18
CA ALA A 66 -3.87 -4.25 16.79
C ALA A 66 -3.31 -5.09 17.95
N GLU A 67 -2.15 -5.73 17.76
CA GLU A 67 -1.46 -6.48 18.80
C GLU A 67 -0.97 -5.60 19.96
N GLN A 68 -0.47 -4.40 19.66
CA GLN A 68 -0.01 -3.45 20.68
C GLN A 68 -1.16 -2.89 21.52
N GLU A 69 -2.31 -2.63 20.90
CA GLU A 69 -3.51 -2.11 21.57
C GLU A 69 -4.38 -3.23 22.18
N GLY A 70 -4.10 -4.51 21.87
CA GLY A 70 -4.88 -5.65 22.37
C GLY A 70 -6.29 -5.74 21.78
N ILE A 71 -6.51 -5.22 20.58
CA ILE A 71 -7.82 -5.19 19.89
C ILE A 71 -7.72 -5.83 18.50
N SER A 72 -8.83 -6.03 17.80
CA SER A 72 -8.78 -6.60 16.44
C SER A 72 -8.27 -5.59 15.41
N PRO A 73 -7.69 -6.02 14.27
CA PRO A 73 -7.35 -5.12 13.17
C PRO A 73 -8.53 -4.28 12.67
N LYS A 74 -9.76 -4.84 12.71
CA LYS A 74 -10.98 -4.12 12.36
C LYS A 74 -11.25 -2.96 13.31
N ASP A 75 -11.08 -3.18 14.62
CA ASP A 75 -11.28 -2.14 15.64
C ASP A 75 -10.25 -1.01 15.50
N VAL A 76 -8.99 -1.35 15.17
CA VAL A 76 -7.93 -0.37 14.89
C VAL A 76 -8.35 0.55 13.75
N VAL A 77 -8.72 -0.02 12.60
CA VAL A 77 -9.05 0.79 11.42
C VAL A 77 -10.33 1.57 11.62
N ASP A 78 -11.33 1.03 12.34
CA ASP A 78 -12.57 1.76 12.67
C ASP A 78 -12.32 2.96 13.58
N LYS A 79 -11.43 2.80 14.57
CA LYS A 79 -10.98 3.88 15.46
C LYS A 79 -10.24 4.95 14.67
N TYR A 80 -9.20 4.59 13.93
CA TYR A 80 -8.35 5.56 13.26
C TYR A 80 -8.99 6.18 12.02
N HIS A 81 -9.84 5.46 11.27
CA HIS A 81 -10.65 6.05 10.21
C HIS A 81 -11.48 7.23 10.72
N ARG A 82 -12.17 7.06 11.86
CA ARG A 82 -12.97 8.12 12.47
C ARG A 82 -12.10 9.31 12.88
N ILE A 83 -10.98 9.06 13.56
CA ILE A 83 -10.05 10.10 14.01
C ILE A 83 -9.52 10.90 12.82
N ILE A 84 -9.06 10.22 11.77
CA ILE A 84 -8.48 10.83 10.57
C ILE A 84 -9.53 11.65 9.82
N ARG A 85 -10.72 11.07 9.58
CA ARG A 85 -11.84 11.76 8.93
C ARG A 85 -12.24 13.02 9.69
N ASP A 86 -12.38 12.92 11.01
CA ASP A 86 -12.79 14.04 11.84
C ASP A 86 -11.71 15.12 11.90
N ALA A 87 -10.42 14.75 11.87
CA ALA A 87 -9.31 15.68 11.78
C ALA A 87 -9.32 16.47 10.46
N PHE A 88 -9.51 15.80 9.32
CA PHE A 88 -9.61 16.48 8.02
C PHE A 88 -10.85 17.36 7.93
N LYS A 89 -11.99 16.92 8.50
CA LYS A 89 -13.20 17.74 8.59
C LYS A 89 -12.96 19.01 9.41
N LYS A 90 -12.29 18.91 10.56
CA LYS A 90 -11.92 20.06 11.40
C LYS A 90 -10.94 21.02 10.70
N LEU A 91 -10.04 20.48 9.89
CA LEU A 91 -9.12 21.28 9.07
C LEU A 91 -9.81 21.94 7.87
N GLY A 92 -11.05 21.55 7.56
CA GLY A 92 -11.82 22.10 6.44
C GLY A 92 -11.47 21.49 5.08
N ILE A 93 -10.86 20.31 5.04
CA ILE A 93 -10.57 19.61 3.77
C ILE A 93 -11.89 19.13 3.15
N SER A 94 -12.08 19.43 1.86
CA SER A 94 -13.35 19.30 1.13
C SER A 94 -13.36 18.13 0.14
N PHE A 95 -13.16 16.92 0.65
CA PHE A 95 -13.35 15.70 -0.14
C PHE A 95 -14.82 15.56 -0.57
N ASP A 96 -15.04 15.17 -1.82
CA ASP A 96 -16.35 14.74 -2.32
C ASP A 96 -16.70 13.33 -1.84
N ASN A 97 -15.68 12.48 -1.63
CA ASN A 97 -15.82 11.22 -0.92
C ASN A 97 -14.56 10.86 -0.11
N PHE A 98 -14.78 10.37 1.11
CA PHE A 98 -13.73 9.89 2.00
C PHE A 98 -14.03 8.44 2.41
N SER A 99 -13.50 7.50 1.62
CA SER A 99 -13.82 6.07 1.68
C SER A 99 -12.88 5.27 2.60
N ARG A 100 -12.96 3.94 2.50
CA ARG A 100 -12.18 2.95 3.25
C ARG A 100 -11.79 1.79 2.34
N THR A 101 -10.55 1.32 2.41
CA THR A 101 -10.16 0.11 1.65
C THR A 101 -10.77 -1.18 2.22
N THR A 102 -11.36 -1.16 3.42
CA THR A 102 -12.12 -2.30 3.97
C THR A 102 -13.54 -2.44 3.43
N ASN A 103 -13.99 -1.54 2.55
CA ASN A 103 -15.32 -1.62 1.94
C ASN A 103 -15.41 -2.79 0.94
N GLU A 104 -16.59 -3.43 0.86
CA GLU A 104 -16.85 -4.57 -0.04
C GLU A 104 -16.57 -4.23 -1.52
N LEU A 105 -16.93 -3.00 -1.93
CA LEU A 105 -16.66 -2.52 -3.29
C LEU A 105 -15.16 -2.51 -3.60
N HIS A 106 -14.32 -2.13 -2.63
CA HIS A 106 -12.88 -2.18 -2.80
C HIS A 106 -12.36 -3.61 -2.94
N TYR A 107 -12.85 -4.53 -2.10
CA TYR A 107 -12.48 -5.95 -2.16
C TYR A 107 -12.79 -6.54 -3.54
N LYS A 108 -14.00 -6.28 -4.05
CA LYS A 108 -14.42 -6.72 -5.38
C LYS A 108 -13.53 -6.15 -6.49
N ASN A 109 -13.24 -4.85 -6.45
CA ASN A 109 -12.39 -4.21 -7.44
C ASN A 109 -10.96 -4.74 -7.40
N ALA A 110 -10.35 -4.85 -6.22
CA ALA A 110 -8.99 -5.34 -6.07
C ALA A 110 -8.85 -6.79 -6.56
N GLN A 111 -9.84 -7.64 -6.29
CA GLN A 111 -9.90 -9.01 -6.81
C GLN A 111 -10.07 -9.05 -8.34
N ASP A 112 -10.96 -8.22 -8.90
CA ASP A 112 -11.15 -8.12 -10.36
C ASP A 112 -9.88 -7.63 -11.07
N PHE A 113 -9.19 -6.63 -10.53
CA PHE A 113 -7.87 -6.19 -11.05
C PHE A 113 -6.85 -7.33 -11.03
N PHE A 114 -6.74 -8.04 -9.90
CA PHE A 114 -5.83 -9.19 -9.79
C PHE A 114 -6.13 -10.25 -10.85
N LEU A 115 -7.40 -10.66 -11.00
CA LEU A 115 -7.82 -11.69 -11.95
C LEU A 115 -7.55 -11.26 -13.40
N ARG A 116 -7.89 -10.03 -13.78
CA ARG A 116 -7.64 -9.52 -15.14
C ARG A 116 -6.16 -9.48 -15.51
N ILE A 117 -5.30 -9.09 -14.57
CA ILE A 117 -3.85 -9.02 -14.81
C ILE A 117 -3.25 -10.44 -14.88
N LEU A 118 -3.78 -11.37 -14.07
CA LEU A 118 -3.43 -12.79 -14.11
C LEU A 118 -3.84 -13.44 -15.45
N GLU A 119 -5.08 -13.25 -15.90
CA GLU A 119 -5.62 -13.76 -17.18
C GLU A 119 -4.82 -13.25 -18.38
N ARG A 120 -4.27 -12.03 -18.28
CA ARG A 120 -3.41 -11.43 -19.31
C ARG A 120 -1.95 -11.91 -19.27
N GLY A 121 -1.59 -12.82 -18.35
CA GLY A 121 -0.25 -13.42 -18.29
C GLY A 121 0.84 -12.56 -17.63
N TYR A 122 0.46 -11.45 -16.97
CA TYR A 122 1.40 -10.56 -16.26
C TYR A 122 1.61 -10.93 -14.79
N VAL A 123 0.99 -12.01 -14.32
CA VAL A 123 1.21 -12.56 -12.99
C VAL A 123 1.68 -14.00 -13.11
N TYR A 124 2.76 -14.34 -12.41
CA TYR A 124 3.25 -15.72 -12.32
C TYR A 124 3.45 -16.15 -10.88
N LYS A 125 3.49 -17.46 -10.65
CA LYS A 125 3.63 -18.06 -9.32
C LYS A 125 5.08 -18.45 -9.08
N LYS A 126 5.63 -18.04 -7.94
CA LYS A 126 7.00 -18.38 -7.51
C LYS A 126 7.00 -18.89 -6.07
N LYS A 127 7.80 -19.91 -5.79
CA LYS A 127 8.11 -20.37 -4.44
C LYS A 127 9.25 -19.54 -3.88
N VAL A 128 9.11 -19.08 -2.65
CA VAL A 128 10.15 -18.35 -1.94
C VAL A 128 10.29 -18.92 -0.53
N LYS A 129 11.51 -18.88 0.01
CA LYS A 129 11.76 -19.21 1.40
C LYS A 129 11.60 -17.94 2.23
N ARG A 130 10.88 -18.04 3.34
CA ARG A 130 10.71 -16.95 4.29
C ARG A 130 10.84 -17.49 5.72
N PRO A 131 11.30 -16.66 6.67
CA PRO A 131 11.34 -17.05 8.07
C PRO A 131 9.91 -17.25 8.59
N TYR A 132 9.68 -18.36 9.28
CA TYR A 132 8.40 -18.75 9.87
C TYR A 132 8.59 -19.03 11.37
N CYS A 133 7.74 -18.44 12.19
CA CYS A 133 7.71 -18.72 13.62
C CYS A 133 6.67 -19.80 13.92
N GLU A 134 7.12 -20.99 14.31
CA GLU A 134 6.22 -22.11 14.64
C GLU A 134 5.33 -21.82 15.87
N ASN A 135 5.81 -20.99 16.80
CA ASN A 135 5.08 -20.62 18.00
C ASN A 135 4.01 -19.55 17.74
N CYS A 136 4.34 -18.53 16.93
CA CYS A 136 3.38 -17.50 16.52
C CYS A 136 2.53 -17.95 15.32
N LYS A 137 2.80 -19.14 14.77
CA LYS A 137 2.15 -19.76 13.61
C LYS A 137 2.05 -18.85 12.38
N ARG A 138 3.05 -18.00 12.15
CA ARG A 138 3.05 -17.00 11.07
C ARG A 138 4.42 -16.84 10.42
N PHE A 139 4.41 -16.38 9.16
CA PHE A 139 5.62 -15.87 8.52
C PHE A 139 6.04 -14.54 9.16
N LEU A 140 7.34 -14.36 9.32
CA LEU A 140 7.91 -13.14 9.88
C LEU A 140 8.36 -12.23 8.73
N PRO A 141 7.94 -10.97 8.70
CA PRO A 141 8.63 -9.97 7.90
C PRO A 141 10.10 -9.88 8.34
N ASP A 142 10.98 -9.43 7.46
CA ASP A 142 12.42 -9.44 7.70
C ASP A 142 12.79 -8.63 8.97
N ARG A 143 12.06 -7.53 9.23
CA ARG A 143 12.17 -6.71 10.46
C ARG A 143 11.76 -7.41 11.75
N PHE A 144 10.97 -8.48 11.69
CA PHE A 144 10.52 -9.27 12.84
C PHE A 144 11.48 -10.40 13.19
N VAL A 145 12.57 -10.52 12.43
CA VAL A 145 13.69 -11.38 12.76
C VAL A 145 14.84 -10.51 13.25
N LYS A 146 15.38 -10.87 14.41
CA LYS A 146 16.62 -10.29 14.93
C LYS A 146 17.64 -11.38 15.19
N GLY A 147 18.92 -11.04 15.16
CA GLY A 147 19.99 -11.98 15.46
C GLY A 147 21.34 -11.31 15.50
N ILE A 148 22.38 -12.11 15.34
CA ILE A 148 23.78 -11.66 15.31
C ILE A 148 24.18 -11.43 13.86
N CYS A 149 24.68 -10.23 13.56
CA CYS A 149 25.20 -9.89 12.24
C CYS A 149 26.39 -10.81 11.90
N PRO A 150 26.38 -11.48 10.73
CA PRO A 150 27.48 -12.37 10.33
C PRO A 150 28.75 -11.59 9.94
N TYR A 151 28.64 -10.29 9.65
CA TYR A 151 29.75 -9.48 9.14
C TYR A 151 30.51 -8.71 10.21
N CYS A 152 29.84 -8.19 11.24
CA CYS A 152 30.47 -7.39 12.30
C CYS A 152 30.26 -7.94 13.72
N ASN A 153 29.60 -9.10 13.87
CA ASN A 153 29.27 -9.73 15.15
C ASN A 153 28.37 -8.91 16.10
N ALA A 154 27.82 -7.77 15.64
CA ALA A 154 26.86 -7.01 16.43
C ALA A 154 25.62 -7.88 16.72
N ARG A 155 25.17 -7.86 17.98
CA ARG A 155 23.98 -8.60 18.44
C ARG A 155 22.71 -7.78 18.21
N ASP A 156 21.56 -8.43 18.25
CA ASP A 156 20.22 -7.82 18.15
C ASP A 156 19.95 -6.98 16.88
N GLN A 157 20.60 -7.38 15.79
CA GLN A 157 20.50 -6.74 14.48
C GLN A 157 19.28 -7.25 13.72
N ARG A 158 18.62 -6.37 12.95
CA ARG A 158 17.43 -6.71 12.17
C ARG A 158 17.78 -7.58 10.96
N GLY A 159 16.80 -8.36 10.51
CA GLY A 159 16.94 -9.22 9.33
C GLY A 159 16.91 -8.49 8.00
N ASP A 160 16.69 -7.16 7.96
CA ASP A 160 16.75 -6.33 6.76
C ASP A 160 18.04 -5.50 6.68
N GLN A 161 18.56 -5.04 7.83
CA GLN A 161 19.77 -4.22 7.89
C GLN A 161 20.45 -4.31 9.26
N CYS A 162 21.77 -4.38 9.25
CA CYS A 162 22.59 -4.19 10.43
C CYS A 162 22.77 -2.71 10.73
N GLU A 163 22.29 -2.24 11.88
CA GLU A 163 22.45 -0.84 12.31
C GLU A 163 23.89 -0.50 12.70
N ALA A 164 24.68 -1.50 13.11
CA ALA A 164 26.06 -1.28 13.54
C ALA A 164 27.05 -1.07 12.38
N CYS A 165 26.90 -1.81 11.27
CA CYS A 165 27.80 -1.71 10.11
C CYS A 165 27.12 -1.21 8.83
N GLY A 166 25.82 -0.90 8.88
CA GLY A 166 25.03 -0.40 7.76
C GLY A 166 24.70 -1.44 6.69
N LYS A 167 25.27 -2.66 6.75
CA LYS A 167 25.10 -3.69 5.74
C LYS A 167 23.66 -4.18 5.66
N GLN A 168 23.13 -4.26 4.45
CA GLN A 168 21.84 -4.90 4.17
C GLN A 168 21.97 -6.41 4.43
N LEU A 169 20.98 -6.97 5.11
CA LEU A 169 20.95 -8.36 5.51
C LEU A 169 19.68 -9.00 4.96
N GLU A 170 19.72 -10.31 4.79
CA GLU A 170 18.56 -11.16 4.69
C GLU A 170 18.39 -11.96 6.00
N PRO A 171 17.16 -12.29 6.42
CA PRO A 171 16.92 -12.94 7.72
C PRO A 171 17.65 -14.27 7.91
N HIS A 172 17.92 -15.00 6.83
CA HIS A 172 18.63 -16.28 6.86
C HIS A 172 20.14 -16.14 7.06
N GLU A 173 20.70 -14.94 6.85
CA GLU A 173 22.12 -14.66 7.10
C GLU A 173 22.41 -14.43 8.60
N LEU A 174 21.39 -14.11 9.40
CA LEU A 174 21.56 -13.86 10.82
C LEU A 174 21.89 -15.14 11.58
N ARG A 175 22.98 -15.12 12.36
CA ARG A 175 23.28 -16.17 13.33
C ARG A 175 22.41 -16.00 14.56
N ASP A 176 22.02 -17.11 15.18
CA ASP A 176 21.14 -17.14 16.36
C ASP A 176 19.90 -16.25 16.20
N SER A 177 19.29 -16.31 15.01
CA SER A 177 18.09 -15.55 14.70
C SER A 177 16.94 -15.93 15.64
N TYR A 178 16.16 -14.95 16.07
CA TYR A 178 14.98 -15.12 16.90
C TYR A 178 13.84 -14.20 16.43
N CYS A 179 12.61 -14.66 16.68
CA CYS A 179 11.39 -13.88 16.45
C CYS A 179 11.29 -12.76 17.49
N ILE A 180 11.10 -11.51 17.06
CA ILE A 180 10.97 -10.37 18.00
C ILE A 180 9.79 -10.56 18.96
N ILE A 181 8.71 -11.19 18.50
CA ILE A 181 7.44 -11.36 19.24
C ILE A 181 7.59 -12.36 20.40
N CYS A 182 8.01 -13.59 20.11
CA CYS A 182 8.04 -14.68 21.10
C CYS A 182 9.45 -15.11 21.53
N LYS A 183 10.49 -14.48 20.97
CA LYS A 183 11.91 -14.79 21.21
C LYS A 183 12.37 -16.20 20.83
N LYS A 184 11.52 -17.02 20.21
CA LYS A 184 11.91 -18.35 19.69
C LYS A 184 12.58 -18.26 18.32
N LYS A 185 13.42 -19.25 18.01
CA LYS A 185 14.12 -19.38 16.73
C LYS A 185 13.12 -19.61 15.58
N PRO A 186 13.12 -18.80 14.52
CA PRO A 186 12.33 -19.07 13.33
C PRO A 186 12.98 -20.18 12.50
N VAL A 187 12.16 -20.85 11.69
CA VAL A 187 12.58 -21.84 10.70
C VAL A 187 12.38 -21.27 9.29
N GLU A 188 13.21 -21.65 8.33
CA GLU A 188 12.92 -21.35 6.93
C GLU A 188 11.77 -22.23 6.45
N LYS A 189 10.71 -21.61 5.92
CA LYS A 189 9.59 -22.32 5.33
C LYS A 189 9.32 -21.80 3.92
N GLU A 190 9.05 -22.73 3.00
CA GLU A 190 8.67 -22.38 1.64
C GLU A 190 7.21 -21.89 1.61
N THR A 191 6.98 -20.78 0.92
CA THR A 191 5.65 -20.22 0.66
C THR A 191 5.54 -19.86 -0.83
N LYS A 192 4.32 -19.88 -1.34
CA LYS A 192 4.01 -19.53 -2.74
C LYS A 192 3.48 -18.11 -2.80
N HIS A 193 4.05 -17.28 -3.65
CA HIS A 193 3.53 -15.93 -3.95
C HIS A 193 3.28 -15.75 -5.44
N TRP A 194 2.41 -14.79 -5.73
CA TRP A 194 2.14 -14.33 -7.08
C TRP A 194 2.92 -13.04 -7.30
N PHE A 195 3.69 -13.01 -8.38
CA PHE A 195 4.57 -11.92 -8.76
C PHE A 195 3.99 -11.23 -9.99
N PHE A 196 3.87 -9.91 -9.91
CA PHE A 196 3.58 -9.07 -11.06
C PHE A 196 4.87 -8.81 -11.85
N LYS A 197 4.79 -9.04 -13.16
CA LYS A 197 5.90 -8.86 -14.10
C LYS A 197 6.20 -7.39 -14.40
N LEU A 198 6.52 -6.62 -13.37
CA LEU A 198 6.80 -5.19 -13.50
C LEU A 198 7.96 -4.91 -14.46
N SER A 199 8.93 -5.82 -14.54
CA SER A 199 10.08 -5.74 -15.46
C SER A 199 9.66 -5.62 -16.93
N GLU A 200 8.57 -6.30 -17.34
CA GLU A 200 8.06 -6.25 -18.73
C GLU A 200 7.51 -4.86 -19.12
N PHE A 201 7.25 -3.97 -18.14
CA PHE A 201 6.68 -2.65 -18.38
C PHE A 201 7.71 -1.51 -18.42
N SER A 202 9.01 -1.78 -18.21
CA SER A 202 10.04 -0.73 -18.08
C SER A 202 10.08 0.24 -19.27
N SER A 203 10.06 -0.26 -20.52
CA SER A 203 10.11 0.57 -21.72
C SER A 203 8.87 1.46 -21.85
N ARG A 204 7.68 0.86 -21.71
CA ARG A 204 6.40 1.57 -21.79
C ARG A 204 6.27 2.63 -20.69
N LEU A 205 6.70 2.32 -19.47
CA LEU A 205 6.70 3.27 -18.36
C LEU A 205 7.68 4.41 -18.59
N ARG A 206 8.90 4.12 -19.07
CA ARG A 206 9.88 5.16 -19.44
C ARG A 206 9.30 6.12 -20.45
N ASP A 207 8.73 5.60 -21.54
CA ASP A 207 8.15 6.42 -22.60
C ASP A 207 6.98 7.27 -22.10
N TRP A 208 6.11 6.69 -21.28
CA TRP A 208 4.96 7.39 -20.73
C TRP A 208 5.37 8.52 -19.77
N ILE A 209 6.31 8.25 -18.86
CA ILE A 209 6.80 9.23 -17.89
C ILE A 209 7.60 10.35 -18.57
N SER A 210 8.51 10.01 -19.49
CA SER A 210 9.34 11.00 -20.19
C SER A 210 8.53 11.97 -21.05
N LYS A 211 7.38 11.52 -21.59
CA LYS A 211 6.49 12.36 -22.40
C LYS A 211 5.51 13.18 -21.55
N ASN A 212 5.38 12.89 -20.25
CA ASN A 212 4.45 13.57 -19.37
C ASN A 212 5.03 14.92 -18.88
N LYS A 213 4.48 16.02 -19.39
CA LYS A 213 4.91 17.38 -19.04
C LYS A 213 4.29 17.92 -17.75
N HIS A 214 3.29 17.25 -17.19
CA HIS A 214 2.55 17.73 -16.01
C HIS A 214 3.16 17.24 -14.69
N TRP A 215 4.09 16.29 -14.75
CA TRP A 215 4.74 15.78 -13.55
C TRP A 215 5.77 16.77 -13.00
N PRO A 216 5.79 17.02 -11.68
CA PRO A 216 6.89 17.70 -11.03
C PRO A 216 8.23 17.02 -11.34
N GLU A 217 9.27 17.82 -11.55
CA GLU A 217 10.58 17.34 -12.00
C GLU A 217 11.20 16.32 -11.03
N ASN A 218 11.08 16.56 -9.73
CA ASN A 218 11.56 15.64 -8.69
C ASN A 218 10.89 14.27 -8.78
N ALA A 219 9.56 14.21 -8.94
CA ALA A 219 8.83 12.96 -9.06
C ALA A 219 9.16 12.22 -10.37
N ARG A 220 9.27 12.96 -11.47
CA ARG A 220 9.64 12.41 -12.78
C ARG A 220 11.04 11.81 -12.75
N ASN A 221 12.03 12.57 -12.26
CA ASN A 221 13.43 12.14 -12.23
C ASN A 221 13.62 10.95 -11.28
N PHE A 222 12.94 10.95 -10.13
CA PHE A 222 12.94 9.82 -9.19
C PHE A 222 12.41 8.53 -9.86
N ALA A 223 11.26 8.60 -10.53
CA ALA A 223 10.69 7.43 -11.21
C ALA A 223 11.55 6.95 -12.39
N LEU A 224 12.13 7.86 -13.18
CA LEU A 224 13.05 7.51 -14.27
C LEU A 224 14.36 6.88 -13.77
N GLY A 225 14.85 7.31 -12.60
CA GLY A 225 15.99 6.70 -11.91
C GLY A 225 15.75 5.22 -11.62
N TRP A 226 14.63 4.89 -10.97
CA TRP A 226 14.22 3.50 -10.70
C TRP A 226 14.10 2.65 -11.96
N ILE A 227 13.54 3.22 -13.04
CA ILE A 227 13.44 2.50 -14.32
C ILE A 227 14.81 2.28 -14.96
N SER A 228 15.77 3.17 -14.72
CA SER A 228 17.13 3.07 -15.26
C SER A 228 17.97 2.02 -14.53
N GLU A 229 17.72 1.79 -13.25
CA GLU A 229 18.34 0.70 -12.46
C GLU A 229 17.85 -0.70 -12.89
N GLY A 230 16.68 -0.77 -13.55
CA GLY A 230 16.06 -2.00 -13.99
C GLY A 230 14.95 -2.43 -13.03
N LEU A 231 13.70 -2.40 -13.50
CA LEU A 231 12.57 -2.81 -12.67
C LEU A 231 12.57 -4.33 -12.50
N GLU A 232 12.45 -4.77 -11.25
CA GLU A 232 12.29 -6.18 -10.90
C GLU A 232 10.81 -6.53 -10.70
N ASP A 233 10.49 -7.81 -10.89
CA ASP A 233 9.16 -8.33 -10.60
C ASP A 233 8.84 -8.27 -9.10
N ARG A 234 7.60 -7.92 -8.77
CA ARG A 234 7.18 -7.66 -7.39
C ARG A 234 6.13 -8.66 -6.93
N ALA A 235 6.33 -9.24 -5.75
CA ALA A 235 5.31 -10.07 -5.11
C ALA A 235 4.08 -9.22 -4.72
N ILE A 236 2.92 -9.55 -5.27
CA ILE A 236 1.64 -8.84 -5.04
C ILE A 236 0.72 -9.57 -4.05
N THR A 237 1.23 -10.58 -3.35
CA THR A 237 0.51 -11.27 -2.27
C THR A 237 1.33 -11.34 -0.99
N ARG A 238 0.68 -11.52 0.15
CA ARG A 238 1.30 -11.65 1.47
C ARG A 238 0.66 -12.79 2.27
N ASP A 239 1.47 -13.38 3.16
CA ASP A 239 1.02 -14.34 4.16
C ASP A 239 0.52 -13.58 5.40
N LEU A 240 -0.67 -12.99 5.29
CA LEU A 240 -1.34 -12.23 6.35
C LEU A 240 -2.82 -12.61 6.38
N ASP A 241 -3.42 -12.55 7.57
CA ASP A 241 -4.85 -12.78 7.74
C ASP A 241 -5.69 -11.50 7.51
N TRP A 242 -5.05 -10.33 7.55
CA TRP A 242 -5.71 -9.03 7.38
C TRP A 242 -5.34 -8.37 6.04
N GLY A 243 -6.31 -8.32 5.12
CA GLY A 243 -6.16 -7.81 3.76
C GLY A 243 -7.28 -8.28 2.84
N VAL A 244 -7.24 -7.88 1.56
CA VAL A 244 -8.13 -8.42 0.52
C VAL A 244 -7.71 -9.86 0.17
N PRO A 245 -8.55 -10.90 0.35
CA PRO A 245 -8.19 -12.27 0.04
C PRO A 245 -7.85 -12.46 -1.45
N VAL A 246 -6.82 -13.24 -1.74
CA VAL A 246 -6.48 -13.61 -3.13
C VAL A 246 -7.59 -14.51 -3.68
N PRO A 247 -8.21 -14.17 -4.82
CA PRO A 247 -9.38 -14.89 -5.34
C PRO A 247 -8.99 -16.15 -6.11
N LEU A 248 -8.19 -17.04 -5.50
CA LEU A 248 -7.73 -18.31 -6.07
C LEU A 248 -7.81 -19.42 -5.02
N ASP A 249 -8.35 -20.59 -5.40
CA ASP A 249 -8.53 -21.73 -4.48
C ASP A 249 -7.21 -22.21 -3.85
N ASN A 250 -6.12 -22.13 -4.61
CA ASN A 250 -4.79 -22.54 -4.17
C ASN A 250 -4.01 -21.43 -3.44
N ALA A 251 -4.68 -20.33 -3.06
CA ALA A 251 -4.12 -19.17 -2.36
C ALA A 251 -4.75 -18.93 -0.97
N LYS A 252 -5.45 -19.93 -0.40
CA LYS A 252 -6.00 -19.83 0.98
C LYS A 252 -4.95 -19.37 2.00
N GLY A 253 -5.36 -18.46 2.88
CA GLY A 253 -4.47 -17.84 3.87
C GLY A 253 -3.55 -16.75 3.31
N LYS A 254 -3.84 -16.25 2.10
CA LYS A 254 -3.08 -15.15 1.48
C LYS A 254 -4.01 -14.01 1.14
N VAL A 255 -3.46 -12.81 1.29
CA VAL A 255 -4.09 -11.56 0.89
C VAL A 255 -3.27 -10.89 -0.20
N LEU A 256 -3.91 -9.99 -0.95
CA LEU A 256 -3.22 -9.06 -1.83
C LEU A 256 -2.30 -8.17 -0.99
N TYR A 257 -1.13 -7.87 -1.52
CA TYR A 257 -0.20 -6.97 -0.87
C TYR A 257 -0.76 -5.56 -0.90
N VAL A 258 -0.75 -4.86 0.23
CA VAL A 258 -1.33 -3.51 0.37
C VAL A 258 -0.88 -2.50 -0.71
N TRP A 259 0.37 -2.58 -1.16
CA TRP A 259 0.87 -1.69 -2.22
C TRP A 259 0.34 -2.01 -3.62
N PHE A 260 -0.24 -3.20 -3.81
CA PHE A 260 -0.93 -3.57 -5.04
C PHE A 260 -2.38 -3.06 -5.05
N ASP A 261 -3.12 -3.21 -3.97
CA ASP A 261 -4.55 -2.85 -3.93
C ASP A 261 -4.83 -1.43 -3.45
N ALA A 262 -4.01 -0.81 -2.59
CA ALA A 262 -4.24 0.54 -2.09
C ALA A 262 -4.49 1.59 -3.21
N PRO A 263 -3.73 1.63 -4.33
CA PRO A 263 -4.04 2.55 -5.44
C PRO A 263 -5.41 2.29 -6.11
N ILE A 264 -5.92 1.06 -6.04
CA ILE A 264 -7.28 0.71 -6.52
C ILE A 264 -8.34 1.35 -5.63
N GLY A 265 -7.99 1.69 -4.38
CA GLY A 265 -8.81 2.48 -3.46
C GLY A 265 -9.30 3.80 -4.06
N TYR A 266 -8.51 4.46 -4.92
CA TYR A 266 -8.95 5.66 -5.63
C TYR A 266 -10.13 5.41 -6.55
N ILE A 267 -10.08 4.31 -7.30
CA ILE A 267 -11.13 3.90 -8.24
C ILE A 267 -12.37 3.50 -7.45
N SER A 268 -12.20 2.68 -6.41
CA SER A 268 -13.29 2.22 -5.55
C SER A 268 -14.01 3.37 -4.85
N SER A 269 -13.27 4.34 -4.30
CA SER A 269 -13.83 5.53 -3.66
C SER A 269 -14.56 6.43 -4.67
N THR A 270 -14.05 6.54 -5.90
CA THR A 270 -14.71 7.29 -6.98
C THR A 270 -16.01 6.60 -7.43
N GLN A 271 -16.02 5.27 -7.52
CA GLN A 271 -17.23 4.50 -7.83
C GLN A 271 -18.28 4.61 -6.72
N GLU A 272 -17.87 4.53 -5.46
CA GLU A 272 -18.75 4.74 -4.30
C GLU A 272 -19.42 6.11 -4.37
N TRP A 273 -18.64 7.17 -4.60
CA TRP A 273 -19.17 8.52 -4.83
C TRP A 273 -20.22 8.54 -5.93
N ALA A 274 -19.89 7.99 -7.11
CA ALA A 274 -20.77 8.00 -8.26
C ALA A 274 -22.07 7.20 -8.05
N ILE A 275 -22.02 6.11 -7.27
CA ILE A 275 -23.22 5.35 -6.87
C ILE A 275 -24.08 6.20 -5.92
N GLY A 276 -23.46 6.93 -5.00
CA GLY A 276 -24.15 7.85 -4.09
C GLY A 276 -24.87 9.00 -4.79
N GLN A 277 -24.34 9.50 -5.91
CA GLN A 277 -24.96 10.59 -6.70
C GLN A 277 -26.18 10.15 -7.54
N LYS A 278 -26.39 8.84 -7.74
CA LYS A 278 -27.49 8.30 -8.55
C LYS A 278 -28.77 8.00 -7.73
N ARG A 279 -28.79 8.42 -6.46
CA ARG A 279 -29.95 8.33 -5.55
C ARG A 279 -30.54 9.72 -5.36
#